data_AF-A0A9X1TUE3-F1
#
_entry.id   AF-A0A9X1TUE3-F1
#
_cell.length_a   1.000
_cell.length_b   1.000
_cell.length_c   1.000
_cell.angle_alpha   90.00
_cell.angle_beta   90.00
_cell.angle_gamma   90.00
#
_symmetry.space_group_name_H-M   'P 1'
#
loop_
_entity.id
_entity.type
_entity.pdbx_description
1 polymer ?
#
loop_
_entity_poly.entity_id
_entity_poly.type
_entity_poly.pdbx_seq_one_letter_code
_entity_poly.pdbx_strand_id
1 'polypeptide(L)' 'MASITAKTLILTGDKDVATLEHTLKMHQLIAGSDLMIIPGGHGDYLGEITTLKAGSEPYRQVTILIERFLLA' A
#
# COMPACT_ATOMS: atom_id res chain seq x y z
N MET A 1 16.93 -8.76 2.80
CA MET A 1 15.65 -8.99 2.09
C MET A 1 15.68 -10.20 1.14
N ALA A 2 16.83 -10.71 0.71
CA ALA A 2 16.93 -11.92 -0.12
C ALA A 2 16.34 -13.22 0.50
N SER A 3 15.93 -13.19 1.76
CA SER A 3 15.28 -14.30 2.46
C SER A 3 13.76 -14.28 2.39
N ILE A 4 13.15 -13.19 1.89
CA ILE A 4 11.69 -13.13 1.71
C ILE A 4 11.35 -13.89 0.43
N THR A 5 10.70 -15.04 0.59
CA THR A 5 10.31 -15.93 -0.52
C THR A 5 8.80 -16.01 -0.72
N ALA A 6 8.02 -15.47 0.21
CA ALA A 6 6.57 -15.39 0.10
C ALA A 6 6.14 -14.29 -0.89
N LYS A 7 4.97 -14.48 -1.54
CA LYS A 7 4.32 -13.40 -2.29
C LYS A 7 4.18 -12.18 -1.40
N THR A 8 4.58 -11.02 -1.92
CA THR A 8 4.63 -9.77 -1.16
C THR A 8 4.00 -8.66 -1.97
N LEU A 9 3.08 -7.91 -1.35
CA LEU A 9 2.56 -6.67 -1.87
C LEU A 9 3.12 -5.52 -1.03
N ILE A 10 3.70 -4.53 -1.69
CA ILE A 10 4.09 -3.28 -1.06
C ILE A 10 3.02 -2.24 -1.42
N LEU A 11 2.31 -1.76 -0.41
CA LEU A 11 1.23 -0.77 -0.53
C LEU A 11 1.61 0.50 0.23
N THR A 12 1.55 1.66 -0.43
CA THR A 12 1.84 2.97 0.19
C THR A 12 0.92 4.06 -0.32
N GLY A 13 0.70 5.09 0.50
CA GLY A 13 0.20 6.38 0.05
C GLY A 13 1.28 7.18 -0.71
N ASP A 14 0.88 8.07 -1.63
CA ASP A 14 1.78 9.00 -2.33
C ASP A 14 2.26 10.16 -1.45
N LYS A 15 1.60 10.39 -0.31
CA LYS A 15 1.91 11.38 0.73
C LYS A 15 2.05 10.71 2.10
N ASP A 16 2.36 9.40 2.12
CA ASP A 16 2.59 8.64 3.34
C ASP A 16 3.88 9.11 4.04
N VAL A 17 4.07 8.71 5.29
CA VAL A 17 5.29 8.99 6.04
C VAL A 17 6.49 8.25 5.45
N ALA A 18 6.27 7.07 4.86
CA ALA A 18 7.28 6.38 4.06
C ALA A 18 7.35 7.01 2.67
N THR A 19 8.55 7.48 2.27
CA THR A 19 8.72 8.12 0.97
C THR A 19 8.63 7.11 -0.17
N LEU A 20 8.27 7.59 -1.37
CA LEU A 20 8.21 6.76 -2.56
C LEU A 20 9.56 6.14 -2.91
N GLU A 21 10.67 6.83 -2.65
CA GLU A 21 12.02 6.31 -2.86
C GLU A 21 12.30 5.09 -1.95
N HIS A 22 11.91 5.15 -0.68
CA HIS A 22 12.05 4.03 0.24
C HIS A 22 11.18 2.85 -0.20
N THR A 23 9.93 3.11 -0.56
CA THR A 23 8.99 2.06 -1.01
C THR A 23 9.49 1.38 -2.29
N LEU A 24 9.95 2.16 -3.27
CA LEU A 24 10.55 1.64 -4.50
C LEU A 24 11.82 0.83 -4.21
N LYS A 25 12.64 1.29 -3.27
CA LYS A 25 13.85 0.55 -2.88
C LYS A 25 13.50 -0.80 -2.27
N MET A 26 12.45 -0.88 -1.44
CA MET A 26 11.97 -2.17 -0.91
C MET A 26 11.47 -3.08 -2.03
N HIS A 27 10.68 -2.56 -2.97
CA HIS A 27 10.19 -3.35 -4.12
C HIS A 27 11.35 -3.97 -4.93
N GLN A 28 12.42 -3.20 -5.16
CA GLN A 28 13.63 -3.71 -5.82
C GLN A 28 14.38 -4.76 -5.00
N LEU A 29 14.34 -4.68 -3.66
CA LEU A 29 15.03 -5.61 -2.75
C LEU A 29 14.24 -6.90 -2.50
N ILE A 30 12.90 -6.88 -2.66
CA ILE A 30 12.01 -8.03 -2.53
C ILE A 30 11.64 -8.50 -3.94
N ALA A 31 12.44 -9.41 -4.48
CA ALA A 31 12.24 -9.92 -5.84
C ALA A 31 10.84 -10.50 -6.04
N GLY A 32 10.15 -10.08 -7.10
CA GLY A 32 8.80 -10.54 -7.43
C GLY A 32 7.69 -9.98 -6.53
N SER A 33 7.97 -8.95 -5.72
CA SER A 33 6.92 -8.21 -5.03
C SER A 33 6.06 -7.41 -6.01
N ASP A 34 4.78 -7.23 -5.69
CA ASP A 34 3.93 -6.24 -6.35
C ASP A 34 4.04 -4.89 -5.64
N LEU A 35 3.84 -3.80 -6.38
CA LEU A 35 3.85 -2.43 -5.85
C LEU A 35 2.55 -1.71 -6.20
N MET A 36 1.89 -1.15 -5.18
CA MET A 36 0.67 -0.35 -5.32
C MET A 36 0.84 0.99 -4.59
N ILE A 37 0.68 2.08 -5.33
CA ILE A 37 0.75 3.46 -4.81
C ILE A 37 -0.63 4.08 -4.94
N ILE A 38 -1.20 4.54 -3.82
CA ILE A 38 -2.54 5.14 -3.76
C ILE A 38 -2.43 6.62 -3.40
N PRO A 39 -3.23 7.52 -3.99
CA PRO A 39 -3.18 8.92 -3.57
C PRO A 39 -3.69 9.07 -2.14
N GLY A 40 -2.86 9.54 -1.22
CA GLY A 40 -3.19 9.56 0.20
C GLY A 40 -1.97 9.56 1.12
N GLY A 41 -2.19 9.91 2.38
CA GLY A 41 -1.25 9.79 3.48
C GLY A 41 -1.32 8.45 4.20
N HIS A 42 -0.88 8.44 5.46
CA HIS A 42 -0.83 7.22 6.26
C HIS A 42 -2.24 6.74 6.63
N GLY A 43 -2.69 5.61 6.08
CA GLY A 43 -3.95 4.94 6.45
C GLY A 43 -5.23 5.54 5.87
N ASP A 44 -5.18 6.73 5.26
CA ASP A 44 -6.36 7.40 4.70
C ASP A 44 -6.98 6.63 3.53
N TYR A 45 -6.14 5.98 2.74
CA TYR A 45 -6.56 5.18 1.61
C TYR A 45 -7.29 3.89 2.01
N LEU A 46 -7.18 3.47 3.28
CA LEU A 46 -7.95 2.37 3.87
C LEU A 46 -9.19 2.83 4.63
N GLY A 47 -9.35 4.15 4.84
CA GLY A 47 -10.38 4.68 5.73
C GLY A 47 -10.08 4.43 7.20
N GLU A 48 -8.81 4.51 7.59
CA GLU A 48 -8.41 4.42 8.99
C GLU A 48 -9.13 5.49 9.83
N ILE A 49 -9.63 5.12 11.00
CA ILE A 49 -10.58 5.94 11.77
C ILE A 49 -10.02 7.31 12.20
N THR A 50 -8.72 7.41 12.48
CA THR A 50 -8.05 8.66 12.84
C THR A 50 -7.73 9.56 11.64
N THR A 51 -7.88 9.05 10.42
CA THR A 51 -7.61 9.79 9.17
C THR A 51 -8.87 10.35 8.50
N LEU A 52 -10.06 9.98 9.00
CA LEU A 52 -11.33 10.37 8.42
C LEU A 52 -11.52 11.89 8.44
N LYS A 53 -11.77 12.48 7.27
CA LYS A 53 -12.15 13.89 7.12
C LYS A 53 -13.63 13.97 6.77
N ALA A 54 -14.31 15.01 7.27
CA ALA A 54 -15.71 15.23 6.93
C ALA A 54 -15.86 15.36 5.40
N GLY A 55 -16.67 14.47 4.80
CA GLY A 55 -16.92 14.45 3.35
C GLY A 55 -15.85 13.75 2.50
N SER A 56 -14.83 13.11 3.09
CA SER A 56 -13.91 12.24 2.35
C SER A 56 -14.38 10.79 2.42
N GLU A 57 -14.60 10.15 1.28
CA GLU A 57 -14.79 8.71 1.19
C GLU A 57 -13.44 8.02 0.93
N PRO A 58 -13.09 6.97 1.69
CA PRO A 58 -11.88 6.20 1.42
C PRO A 58 -11.98 5.48 0.07
N TYR A 59 -10.83 5.10 -0.49
CA TYR A 59 -10.78 4.31 -1.71
C TYR A 59 -11.24 2.87 -1.43
N ARG A 60 -12.56 2.64 -1.46
CA ARG A 60 -13.18 1.33 -1.23
C ARG A 60 -12.58 0.22 -2.09
N GLN A 61 -12.04 0.57 -3.26
CA GLN A 61 -11.39 -0.35 -4.18
C GLN A 61 -10.06 -0.90 -3.64
N VAL A 62 -9.39 -0.22 -2.70
CA VAL A 62 -8.12 -0.70 -2.14
C VAL A 62 -8.30 -2.04 -1.44
N THR A 63 -9.39 -2.21 -0.68
CA THR A 63 -9.71 -3.51 -0.04
C THR A 63 -9.88 -4.61 -1.08
N ILE A 64 -10.57 -4.34 -2.19
CA ILE A 64 -10.75 -5.30 -3.30
C ILE A 64 -9.40 -5.69 -3.93
N LEU A 65 -8.49 -4.73 -4.08
CA LEU A 65 -7.15 -4.99 -4.64
C LEU A 65 -6.30 -5.84 -3.68
N ILE A 66 -6.40 -5.60 -2.38
CA ILE A 66 -5.74 -6.43 -1.36
C ILE A 66 -6.33 -7.85 -1.37
N GLU A 67 -7.65 -7.99 -1.40
CA GLU A 67 -8.31 -9.30 -1.51
C GLU A 67 -7.87 -10.06 -2.76
N ARG A 68 -7.77 -9.38 -3.90
CA ARG A 68 -7.26 -9.97 -5.14
C ARG A 68 -5.83 -10.47 -5.02
N PHE A 69 -4.96 -9.73 -4.32
CA PHE A 69 -3.59 -10.18 -4.05
C PHE A 69 -3.57 -11.42 -3.15
N LEU A 70 -4.40 -11.45 -2.11
CA LEU A 70 -4.47 -12.56 -1.15
C LEU A 70 -5.04 -13.86 -1.74
N LEU A 71 -5.93 -13.75 -2.72
CA LEU A 71 -6.59 -14.89 -3.38
C LEU A 71 -5.86 -15.38 -4.63
N ALA A 72 -4.79 -14.70 -5.07
CA ALA A 72 -3.98 -15.07 -6.23
C ALA A 72 -2.84 -16.02 -5.85
#